data_AF-A0A8C6XQ39-F1
#
_entry.id   AF-A0A8C6XQ39-F1
#
_cell.length_a   1.000
_cell.length_b   1.000
_cell.length_c   1.000
_cell.angle_alpha   90.00
_cell.angle_beta   90.00
_cell.angle_gamma   90.00
#
_symmetry.space_group_name_H-M   'P 1'
#
loop_
_entity.id
_entity.type
_entity.pdbx_description
1 polymer ?
#
loop_
_entity_poly.entity_id
_entity_poly.type
_entity_poly.pdbx_seq_one_letter_code
_entity_poly.pdbx_strand_id
1 'polypeptide(L)'
;MEEEEECRVLSIQSHVVRGYVGNKAATFPLQVLGFEIDTVNSVQFSNHTGKCVCLCNLICYNSEQIMPLEILLSYVPEDLLPVYKDIVVPVADIITPNQFEAELLTGRKIRSEKEAIEVMDMLHNMGPETVVITSSDLQAPSGNDYLIALGSQRRTTADGTIVTQRIRMESPKVDAVFVGTGDLFAAMLLAWTHKHPDNLKMACEKTVSAMQHVLQRTIRSAKAQAGEGNKPNSAQLELRMVQSKKDIENPEMIITATVL
;
A
#
# COMPACT_ATOMS: atom_id res chain seq x y z
N MET A 1 -1.50 -34.50 -0.76
CA MET A 1 -2.49 -33.41 -0.62
C MET A 1 -2.11 -32.73 0.67
N GLU A 2 -1.34 -31.66 0.59
CA GLU A 2 -1.19 -30.76 1.74
C GLU A 2 -2.56 -30.10 1.93
N GLU A 3 -3.12 -30.20 3.13
CA GLU A 3 -4.31 -29.41 3.49
C GLU A 3 -3.91 -27.94 3.36
N GLU A 4 -4.49 -27.21 2.41
CA GLU A 4 -4.37 -25.76 2.39
C GLU A 4 -4.99 -25.24 3.68
N GLU A 5 -4.15 -24.75 4.58
CA GLU A 5 -4.56 -24.22 5.88
C GLU A 5 -5.53 -23.04 5.63
N GLU A 6 -6.77 -23.15 6.13
CA GLU A 6 -7.79 -22.13 5.94
C GLU A 6 -7.38 -20.84 6.68
N CYS A 7 -6.80 -19.88 5.96
CA CYS A 7 -6.42 -18.60 6.53
C CYS A 7 -7.58 -17.60 6.45
N ARG A 8 -8.13 -17.22 7.60
CA ARG A 8 -9.26 -16.28 7.72
C ARG A 8 -8.79 -14.85 8.05
N VAL A 9 -9.27 -13.87 7.30
CA VAL A 9 -8.94 -12.44 7.42
C VAL A 9 -10.20 -11.64 7.75
N LEU A 10 -10.20 -10.89 8.85
CA LEU A 10 -11.21 -9.88 9.14
C LEU A 10 -10.76 -8.53 8.58
N SER A 11 -11.43 -8.03 7.54
CA SER A 11 -11.12 -6.76 6.89
C SER A 11 -12.15 -5.68 7.24
N ILE A 12 -11.72 -4.67 7.99
CA ILE A 12 -12.55 -3.53 8.40
C ILE A 12 -12.11 -2.31 7.62
N GLN A 13 -12.81 -1.94 6.54
CA GLN A 13 -12.44 -0.84 5.66
C GLN A 13 -13.68 -0.19 5.02
N SER A 14 -13.50 0.88 4.27
CA SER A 14 -14.58 1.51 3.49
C SER A 14 -15.10 0.60 2.37
N HIS A 15 -16.34 0.82 1.90
CA HIS A 15 -16.91 0.13 0.75
C HIS A 15 -17.56 1.11 -0.23
N VAL A 16 -17.43 0.84 -1.54
CA VAL A 16 -17.99 1.66 -2.61
C VAL A 16 -18.81 0.82 -3.60
N VAL A 17 -19.99 1.32 -4.00
CA VAL A 17 -20.84 0.66 -5.01
C VAL A 17 -20.12 0.60 -6.36
N ARG A 18 -19.48 1.68 -6.79
CA ARG A 18 -18.68 1.76 -8.01
C ARG A 18 -17.22 2.07 -7.69
N GLY A 19 -16.32 1.41 -8.41
CA GLY A 19 -14.87 1.57 -8.25
C GLY A 19 -14.23 0.53 -7.35
N TYR A 20 -12.93 0.69 -7.10
CA TYR A 20 -12.13 -0.22 -6.26
C TYR A 20 -11.31 0.56 -5.23
N VAL A 21 -11.88 0.70 -4.03
CA VAL A 21 -11.26 1.33 -2.85
C VAL A 21 -11.75 0.57 -1.60
N GLY A 22 -10.94 0.59 -0.54
CA GLY A 22 -11.21 -0.09 0.73
C GLY A 22 -11.41 -1.60 0.53
N ASN A 23 -12.44 -2.15 1.19
CA ASN A 23 -12.77 -3.57 1.12
C ASN A 23 -12.96 -4.05 -0.31
N LYS A 24 -13.43 -3.20 -1.23
CA LYS A 24 -13.61 -3.62 -2.63
C LYS A 24 -12.28 -3.81 -3.39
N ALA A 25 -11.24 -3.06 -3.02
CA ALA A 25 -9.89 -3.25 -3.55
C ALA A 25 -9.14 -4.39 -2.85
N ALA A 26 -9.41 -4.64 -1.56
CA ALA A 26 -8.73 -5.65 -0.76
C ALA A 26 -9.31 -7.07 -0.89
N THR A 27 -10.64 -7.19 -0.96
CA THR A 27 -11.37 -8.47 -0.91
C THR A 27 -11.04 -9.37 -2.09
N PHE A 28 -11.15 -8.83 -3.31
CA PHE A 28 -10.96 -9.63 -4.51
C PHE A 28 -9.55 -10.24 -4.61
N PRO A 29 -8.44 -9.50 -4.37
CA PRO A 29 -7.11 -10.09 -4.34
C PRO A 29 -6.94 -11.19 -3.29
N LEU A 30 -7.44 -10.98 -2.07
CA LEU A 30 -7.33 -11.95 -0.98
C LEU A 30 -8.08 -13.24 -1.31
N GLN A 31 -9.32 -13.15 -1.81
CA GLN A 31 -10.10 -14.30 -2.26
C GLN A 31 -9.42 -15.06 -3.39
N VAL A 32 -8.87 -14.33 -4.36
CA VAL A 32 -8.13 -14.91 -5.48
C VAL A 32 -6.86 -15.62 -5.02
N LEU A 33 -6.25 -15.18 -3.92
CA LEU A 33 -5.04 -15.77 -3.35
C LEU A 33 -5.30 -16.90 -2.34
N GLY A 34 -6.57 -17.25 -2.09
CA GLY A 34 -7.00 -18.39 -1.27
C GLY A 34 -7.38 -18.05 0.17
N PHE A 35 -7.54 -16.78 0.52
CA PHE A 35 -7.93 -16.36 1.87
C PHE A 35 -9.45 -16.33 2.02
N GLU A 36 -9.95 -16.83 3.15
CA GLU A 36 -11.32 -16.58 3.57
C GLU A 36 -11.41 -15.20 4.21
N ILE A 37 -12.25 -14.32 3.68
CA ILE A 37 -12.30 -12.93 4.12
C ILE A 37 -13.68 -12.54 4.63
N ASP A 38 -13.73 -12.17 5.90
CA ASP A 38 -14.89 -11.58 6.55
C ASP A 38 -14.75 -10.06 6.47
N THR A 39 -15.74 -9.39 5.89
CA THR A 39 -15.67 -7.93 5.66
C THR A 39 -16.63 -7.18 6.56
N VAL A 40 -16.11 -6.15 7.23
CA VAL A 40 -16.92 -5.14 7.92
C VAL A 40 -16.74 -3.82 7.19
N ASN A 41 -17.81 -3.33 6.58
CA ASN A 41 -17.78 -2.07 5.85
C ASN A 41 -17.97 -0.93 6.85
N SER A 42 -16.91 -0.17 7.13
CA SER A 42 -16.97 0.98 8.05
C SER A 42 -17.91 2.07 7.55
N VAL A 43 -17.98 2.23 6.22
CA VAL A 43 -18.84 3.15 5.48
C VAL A 43 -19.27 2.51 4.16
N GLN A 44 -20.42 2.94 3.63
CA GLN A 44 -20.90 2.52 2.30
C GLN A 44 -21.24 3.73 1.44
N PHE A 45 -20.42 3.97 0.42
CA PHE A 45 -20.58 5.10 -0.51
C PHE A 45 -20.94 4.64 -1.93
N SER A 46 -21.42 5.58 -2.76
CA SER A 46 -21.69 5.32 -4.18
C SER A 46 -20.40 5.12 -4.99
N ASN A 47 -19.38 5.92 -4.72
CA ASN A 47 -18.05 5.87 -5.32
C ASN A 47 -17.01 6.48 -4.37
N HIS A 48 -15.73 6.40 -4.75
CA HIS A 48 -14.65 7.01 -3.97
C HIS A 48 -14.70 8.55 -4.03
N THR A 49 -14.14 9.20 -3.01
CA THR A 49 -14.25 10.64 -2.73
C THR A 49 -13.51 11.56 -3.71
N GLY A 50 -13.05 11.04 -4.87
CA GLY A 50 -12.49 11.85 -5.96
C GLY A 50 -13.46 12.90 -6.54
N LYS A 51 -14.69 12.97 -6.00
CA LYS A 51 -15.66 14.06 -6.16
C LYS A 51 -16.41 14.52 -4.89
N CYS A 52 -16.09 14.09 -3.64
CA CYS A 52 -16.54 14.68 -2.34
C CYS A 52 -16.21 13.78 -1.10
N VAL A 53 -15.57 14.36 -0.07
CA VAL A 53 -15.53 14.17 1.43
C VAL A 53 -15.60 12.77 2.14
N CYS A 54 -14.52 12.42 2.91
CA CYS A 54 -14.29 11.58 4.16
C CYS A 54 -14.83 10.13 4.33
N LEU A 55 -14.30 9.18 5.16
CA LEU A 55 -13.24 9.03 6.21
C LEU A 55 -12.90 7.51 6.42
N CYS A 56 -11.69 7.18 6.92
CA CYS A 56 -11.21 5.93 7.61
C CYS A 56 -10.92 4.61 6.85
N ASN A 57 -9.65 4.44 6.43
CA ASN A 57 -8.62 3.54 7.02
C ASN A 57 -7.25 4.16 6.68
N LEU A 58 -6.15 3.69 7.29
CA LEU A 58 -4.74 4.05 7.00
C LEU A 58 -4.60 4.60 5.56
N ILE A 59 -4.53 5.94 5.42
CA ILE A 59 -4.84 6.63 4.17
C ILE A 59 -3.62 6.53 3.27
N CYS A 60 -3.62 5.56 2.37
CA CYS A 60 -2.79 5.65 1.19
C CYS A 60 -3.23 6.83 0.32
N TYR A 61 -2.45 7.90 0.37
CA TYR A 61 -2.56 9.03 -0.55
C TYR A 61 -1.40 8.96 -1.56
N ASN A 62 -1.74 8.93 -2.86
CA ASN A 62 -0.80 9.26 -3.93
C ASN A 62 -0.75 10.79 -4.06
N SER A 63 0.31 11.45 -3.61
CA SER A 63 0.53 12.88 -3.86
C SER A 63 1.61 13.10 -4.91
N GLU A 64 1.21 13.56 -6.10
CA GLU A 64 2.12 14.24 -7.04
C GLU A 64 1.79 15.73 -7.23
N GLN A 65 1.04 16.34 -6.31
CA GLN A 65 0.92 17.79 -6.27
C GLN A 65 0.97 18.31 -4.84
N ILE A 66 1.84 19.29 -4.62
CA ILE A 66 1.86 20.15 -3.44
C ILE A 66 0.47 20.79 -3.33
N MET A 67 -0.40 20.19 -2.51
CA MET A 67 -1.67 20.81 -2.10
C MET A 67 -1.43 21.59 -0.81
N PRO A 68 -1.97 22.82 -0.69
CA PRO A 68 -1.86 23.60 0.52
C PRO A 68 -2.45 22.86 1.73
N LEU A 69 -1.76 22.99 2.87
CA LEU A 69 -2.02 22.32 4.16
C LEU A 69 -3.50 22.35 4.60
N GLU A 70 -4.24 23.37 4.18
CA GLU A 70 -5.66 23.63 4.51
C GLU A 70 -6.66 22.65 3.88
N ILE A 71 -6.30 21.96 2.77
CA ILE A 71 -7.21 21.00 2.11
C ILE A 71 -6.92 19.54 2.54
N LEU A 72 -5.70 19.25 3.00
CA LEU A 72 -5.31 17.91 3.46
C LEU A 72 -5.96 17.57 4.82
N LEU A 73 -6.25 18.60 5.63
CA LEU A 73 -7.04 18.54 6.87
C LEU A 73 -8.53 18.16 6.68
N SER A 74 -8.95 17.88 5.44
CA SER A 74 -10.34 17.59 5.07
C SER A 74 -10.69 16.10 5.07
N TYR A 75 -9.75 15.16 5.24
CA TYR A 75 -9.99 13.73 4.99
C TYR A 75 -9.96 12.79 6.20
N VAL A 76 -9.27 13.15 7.28
CA VAL A 76 -9.28 12.48 8.58
C VAL A 76 -9.13 13.57 9.66
N PRO A 77 -9.91 13.55 10.75
CA PRO A 77 -9.86 14.57 11.77
C PRO A 77 -8.52 14.46 12.49
N GLU A 78 -7.91 15.60 12.84
CA GLU A 78 -6.61 15.63 13.56
C GLU A 78 -6.65 14.77 14.83
N ASP A 79 -7.83 14.66 15.45
CA ASP A 79 -8.10 13.87 16.66
C ASP A 79 -7.83 12.36 16.50
N LEU A 80 -7.74 11.84 15.27
CA LEU A 80 -7.41 10.43 15.04
C LEU A 80 -5.91 10.14 15.08
N LEU A 81 -5.05 11.14 14.86
CA LEU A 81 -3.60 10.90 14.87
C LEU A 81 -3.10 10.36 16.22
N PRO A 82 -3.50 10.91 17.40
CA PRO A 82 -3.16 10.33 18.69
C PRO A 82 -3.67 8.89 18.84
N VAL A 83 -4.87 8.58 18.35
CA VAL A 83 -5.44 7.22 18.40
C VAL A 83 -4.57 6.25 17.59
N TYR A 84 -4.16 6.64 16.38
CA TYR A 84 -3.26 5.80 15.58
C TYR A 84 -1.92 5.59 16.28
N LYS A 85 -1.32 6.66 16.78
CA LYS A 85 0.01 6.63 17.38
C LYS A 85 0.05 5.84 18.69
N ASP A 86 -0.94 6.05 19.56
CA ASP A 86 -0.91 5.57 20.94
C ASP A 86 -1.68 4.25 21.14
N ILE A 87 -2.58 3.90 20.21
CA ILE A 87 -3.44 2.72 20.32
C ILE A 87 -3.24 1.75 19.16
N VAL A 88 -3.29 2.21 17.89
CA VAL A 88 -3.31 1.31 16.73
C VAL A 88 -1.93 0.77 16.37
N VAL A 89 -0.94 1.65 16.19
CA VAL A 89 0.43 1.23 15.81
C VAL A 89 1.05 0.31 16.86
N PRO A 90 0.87 0.52 18.18
CA PRO A 90 1.45 -0.38 19.18
C PRO A 90 0.95 -1.82 19.17
N VAL A 91 -0.20 -2.08 18.56
CA VAL A 91 -0.76 -3.44 18.45
C VAL A 91 -0.73 -3.98 17.02
N ALA A 92 -0.15 -3.23 16.07
CA ALA A 92 -0.05 -3.66 14.68
C ALA A 92 1.22 -4.47 14.45
N ASP A 93 1.13 -5.61 13.76
CA ASP A 93 2.30 -6.42 13.37
C ASP A 93 2.95 -5.91 12.07
N ILE A 94 2.11 -5.44 11.15
CA ILE A 94 2.51 -4.92 9.83
C ILE A 94 1.85 -3.57 9.61
N ILE A 95 2.64 -2.56 9.24
CA ILE A 95 2.11 -1.26 8.80
C ILE A 95 2.67 -0.89 7.41
N THR A 96 1.83 -0.23 6.61
CA THR A 96 2.15 0.19 5.24
C THR A 96 1.94 1.70 5.03
N PRO A 97 2.62 2.57 5.80
CA PRO A 97 2.47 4.01 5.61
C PRO A 97 3.06 4.46 4.28
N ASN A 98 2.54 5.53 3.70
CA ASN A 98 3.32 6.32 2.74
C ASN A 98 4.33 7.23 3.47
N GLN A 99 5.20 7.94 2.73
CA GLN A 99 6.18 8.84 3.36
C GLN A 99 5.52 9.86 4.30
N PHE A 100 4.45 10.54 3.87
CA PHE A 100 3.78 11.56 4.67
C PHE A 100 3.22 10.99 5.98
N GLU A 101 2.58 9.82 5.93
CA GLU A 101 2.06 9.13 7.12
C GLU A 101 3.18 8.72 8.08
N ALA A 102 4.30 8.19 7.55
CA ALA A 102 5.46 7.82 8.35
C ALA A 102 6.05 9.05 9.06
N GLU A 103 6.13 10.19 8.37
CA GLU A 103 6.57 11.46 8.95
C GLU A 103 5.60 11.96 10.03
N LEU A 104 4.29 11.78 9.83
CA LEU A 104 3.26 12.22 10.78
C LEU A 104 3.27 11.38 12.06
N LEU A 105 3.38 10.05 11.95
CA LEU A 105 3.44 9.13 13.08
C LEU A 105 4.68 9.36 13.95
N THR A 106 5.84 9.55 13.30
CA THR A 106 7.12 9.71 13.99
C THR A 106 7.46 11.16 14.36
N GLY A 107 6.78 12.14 13.76
CA GLY A 107 7.10 13.56 13.88
C GLY A 107 8.43 13.94 13.22
N ARG A 108 8.97 13.07 12.35
CA ARG A 108 10.29 13.22 11.73
C ARG A 108 10.19 13.26 10.21
N LYS A 109 10.79 14.29 9.59
CA LYS A 109 10.84 14.41 8.13
C LYS A 109 11.81 13.41 7.50
N ILE A 110 11.46 12.94 6.30
CA ILE A 110 12.25 12.02 5.48
C ILE A 110 12.74 12.78 4.24
N ARG A 111 14.05 12.95 4.11
CA ARG A 111 14.70 13.60 2.96
C ARG A 111 15.81 12.75 2.34
N SER A 112 16.13 11.63 2.95
CA SER A 112 17.12 10.67 2.47
C SER A 112 16.74 9.23 2.83
N GLU A 113 17.31 8.26 2.11
CA GLU A 113 17.15 6.83 2.41
C GLU A 113 17.58 6.51 3.85
N LYS A 114 18.66 7.13 4.33
CA LYS A 114 19.11 7.00 5.72
C LYS A 114 18.07 7.47 6.73
N GLU A 115 17.47 8.63 6.51
CA GLU A 115 16.40 9.14 7.38
C GLU A 115 15.15 8.26 7.34
N ALA A 116 14.81 7.70 6.17
CA ALA A 116 13.71 6.75 6.04
C ALA A 116 13.97 5.47 6.85
N ILE A 117 15.20 4.95 6.83
CA ILE A 117 15.60 3.81 7.66
C ILE A 117 15.46 4.13 9.15
N GLU A 118 15.91 5.31 9.57
CA GLU A 118 15.78 5.74 10.97
C GLU A 118 14.30 5.93 11.38
N VAL A 119 13.44 6.40 10.47
CA VAL A 119 11.99 6.46 10.69
C VAL A 119 11.37 5.06 10.80
N MET A 120 11.77 4.11 9.95
CA MET A 120 11.33 2.71 10.09
C MET A 120 11.77 2.12 11.44
N ASP A 121 12.96 2.45 11.93
CA ASP A 121 13.41 2.02 13.25
C ASP A 121 12.58 2.61 14.39
N MET A 122 12.18 3.88 14.27
CA MET A 122 11.24 4.50 15.22
C MET A 122 9.88 3.80 15.19
N LEU A 123 9.36 3.50 14.00
CA LEU A 123 8.08 2.79 13.83
C LEU A 123 8.15 1.38 14.42
N HIS A 124 9.24 0.63 14.21
CA HIS A 124 9.42 -0.67 14.85
C HIS A 124 9.40 -0.58 16.38
N ASN A 125 9.99 0.47 16.94
CA ASN A 125 9.98 0.68 18.39
C ASN A 125 8.60 1.07 18.93
N MET A 126 7.66 1.45 18.06
CA MET A 126 6.28 1.69 18.46
C MET A 126 5.48 0.40 18.58
N GLY A 127 5.84 -0.69 17.89
CA GLY A 127 5.08 -1.94 17.88
C GLY A 127 5.42 -2.88 16.71
N PRO A 128 5.22 -2.46 15.44
CA PRO A 128 5.23 -3.37 14.29
C PRO A 128 6.58 -4.01 14.02
N GLU A 129 6.54 -5.33 13.78
CA GLU A 129 7.70 -6.08 13.31
C GLU A 129 8.01 -5.82 11.84
N THR A 130 6.99 -5.51 11.03
CA THR A 130 7.14 -5.23 9.59
C THR A 130 6.63 -3.83 9.25
N VAL A 131 7.49 -3.01 8.66
CA VAL A 131 7.17 -1.65 8.22
C VAL A 131 7.51 -1.53 6.74
N VAL A 132 6.54 -1.11 5.92
CA VAL A 132 6.78 -0.85 4.49
C VAL A 132 6.33 0.56 4.14
N ILE A 133 7.30 1.44 3.88
CA ILE A 133 7.03 2.77 3.32
C ILE A 133 6.70 2.58 1.84
N THR A 134 5.40 2.66 1.50
CA THR A 134 4.86 2.23 0.20
C THR A 134 5.34 3.08 -0.97
N SER A 135 5.58 4.36 -0.72
CA SER A 135 6.03 5.34 -1.72
C SER A 135 6.68 6.53 -1.02
N SER A 136 7.75 7.04 -1.63
CA SER A 136 8.48 8.22 -1.18
C SER A 136 8.96 9.06 -2.36
N ASP A 137 9.12 10.36 -2.12
CA ASP A 137 9.67 11.34 -3.06
C ASP A 137 11.20 11.41 -2.99
N LEU A 138 11.83 10.35 -2.45
CA LEU A 138 13.27 10.21 -2.44
C LEU A 138 13.80 10.10 -3.88
N GLN A 139 14.96 10.69 -4.13
CA GLN A 139 15.59 10.63 -5.44
C GLN A 139 16.06 9.20 -5.73
N ALA A 140 15.41 8.54 -6.68
CA ALA A 140 15.79 7.21 -7.11
C ALA A 140 17.12 7.25 -7.89
N PRO A 141 18.04 6.29 -7.66
CA PRO A 141 19.24 6.14 -8.47
C PRO A 141 18.95 5.98 -9.97
N SER A 142 17.81 5.37 -10.32
CA SER A 142 17.37 5.17 -11.71
C SER A 142 16.79 6.42 -12.38
N GLY A 143 16.61 7.53 -11.65
CA GLY A 143 16.12 8.81 -12.17
C GLY A 143 14.77 9.25 -11.59
N ASN A 144 14.34 10.46 -11.97
CA ASN A 144 13.16 11.12 -11.36
C ASN A 144 11.81 10.47 -11.73
N ASP A 145 11.80 9.58 -12.73
CA ASP A 145 10.60 8.85 -13.19
C ASP A 145 10.32 7.59 -12.37
N TYR A 146 11.01 7.40 -11.24
CA TYR A 146 10.84 6.25 -10.35
C TYR A 146 10.41 6.69 -8.95
N LEU A 147 9.57 5.88 -8.32
CA LEU A 147 9.22 5.96 -6.91
C LEU A 147 10.07 4.96 -6.12
N ILE A 148 10.51 5.38 -4.94
CA ILE A 148 11.17 4.49 -3.97
C ILE A 148 10.14 3.99 -2.96
N ALA A 149 10.10 2.68 -2.80
CA ALA A 149 9.47 2.01 -1.67
C ALA A 149 10.56 1.36 -0.80
N LEU A 150 10.39 1.40 0.52
CA LEU A 150 11.33 0.84 1.50
C LEU A 150 10.60 -0.14 2.39
N GLY A 151 11.21 -1.30 2.63
CA GLY A 151 10.68 -2.30 3.55
C GLY A 151 11.70 -2.63 4.62
N SER A 152 11.24 -2.81 5.86
CA SER A 152 12.04 -3.26 6.99
C SER A 152 11.23 -4.28 7.79
N GLN A 153 11.83 -5.43 8.08
CA GLN A 153 11.24 -6.46 8.91
C GLN A 153 12.24 -6.89 9.98
N ARG A 154 11.82 -6.81 11.25
CA ARG A 154 12.54 -7.34 12.40
C ARG A 154 11.92 -8.67 12.79
N ARG A 155 12.75 -9.68 13.04
CA ARG A 155 12.31 -10.94 13.64
C ARG A 155 13.21 -11.32 14.79
N THR A 156 12.61 -11.91 15.80
CA THR A 156 13.32 -12.52 16.91
C THR A 156 13.54 -13.99 16.59
N THR A 157 14.79 -14.40 16.41
CA THR A 157 15.14 -15.82 16.20
C THR A 157 15.00 -16.61 17.50
N ALA A 158 14.97 -17.95 17.40
CA ALA A 158 14.76 -18.83 18.55
C ALA A 158 15.79 -18.68 19.69
N ASP A 159 16.97 -18.15 19.38
CA ASP A 159 18.04 -17.81 20.33
C ASP A 159 17.88 -16.41 20.98
N GLY A 160 16.83 -15.67 20.63
CA GLY A 160 16.56 -14.32 21.13
C GLY A 160 17.26 -13.20 20.34
N THR A 161 18.00 -13.52 19.27
CA THR A 161 18.66 -12.51 18.44
C THR A 161 17.63 -11.79 17.56
N ILE A 162 17.73 -10.46 17.44
CA ILE A 162 16.89 -9.70 16.52
C ILE A 162 17.60 -9.60 15.17
N VAL A 163 17.03 -10.23 14.15
CA VAL A 163 17.48 -10.14 12.76
C VAL A 163 16.62 -9.09 12.05
N THR A 164 17.26 -8.16 11.36
CA THR A 164 16.57 -7.13 10.58
C THR A 164 16.88 -7.31 9.09
N GLN A 165 15.84 -7.48 8.28
CA GLN A 165 15.94 -7.45 6.82
C GLN A 165 15.44 -6.10 6.31
N ARG A 166 16.24 -5.40 5.51
CA ARG A 166 15.86 -4.14 4.87
C ARG A 166 15.98 -4.25 3.37
N ILE A 167 15.03 -3.66 2.68
CA ILE A 167 14.97 -3.66 1.23
C ILE A 167 14.56 -2.29 0.69
N ARG A 168 15.05 -1.99 -0.51
CA ARG A 168 14.58 -0.89 -1.34
C ARG A 168 14.05 -1.43 -2.66
N MET A 169 12.95 -0.88 -3.12
CA MET A 169 12.41 -1.15 -4.44
C MET A 169 12.24 0.16 -5.19
N GLU A 170 12.51 0.09 -6.50
CA GLU A 170 12.31 1.19 -7.42
C GLU A 170 11.22 0.77 -8.41
N SER A 171 10.19 1.58 -8.57
CA SER A 171 9.11 1.29 -9.50
C SER A 171 8.81 2.49 -10.38
N PRO A 172 8.54 2.31 -11.69
CA PRO A 172 8.25 3.42 -12.58
C PRO A 172 7.01 4.18 -12.13
N LYS A 173 7.09 5.51 -12.17
CA LYS A 173 5.95 6.40 -12.00
C LYS A 173 4.97 6.18 -13.14
N VAL A 174 3.69 6.22 -12.79
CA VAL A 174 2.61 6.25 -13.76
C VAL A 174 1.99 7.64 -13.66
N ASP A 175 2.02 8.41 -14.75
CA ASP A 175 1.47 9.77 -14.85
C ASP A 175 -0.08 9.76 -14.79
N ALA A 176 -0.61 9.42 -13.62
CA ALA A 176 -2.00 9.43 -13.24
C ALA A 176 -2.15 9.28 -11.73
N VAL A 177 -3.20 9.90 -11.16
CA VAL A 177 -3.55 9.73 -9.75
C VAL A 177 -4.55 8.59 -9.63
N PHE A 178 -4.13 7.52 -8.97
CA PHE A 178 -4.99 6.37 -8.66
C PHE A 178 -5.46 6.43 -7.22
N VAL A 179 -6.69 5.96 -6.99
CA VAL A 179 -7.28 5.79 -5.66
C VAL A 179 -7.45 4.29 -5.41
N GLY A 180 -7.23 3.84 -4.17
CA GLY A 180 -7.35 2.42 -3.78
C GLY A 180 -6.08 1.59 -3.99
N THR A 181 -4.99 2.20 -4.48
CA THR A 181 -3.70 1.49 -4.67
C THR A 181 -3.10 1.01 -3.36
N GLY A 182 -3.30 1.76 -2.28
CA GLY A 182 -2.88 1.35 -0.96
C GLY A 182 -3.62 0.18 -0.37
N ASP A 183 -4.94 0.19 -0.51
CA ASP A 183 -5.80 -0.89 -0.03
C ASP A 183 -5.42 -2.20 -0.74
N LEU A 184 -5.17 -2.11 -2.06
CA LEU A 184 -4.65 -3.22 -2.85
C LEU A 184 -3.24 -3.63 -2.40
N PHE A 185 -2.34 -2.67 -2.17
CA PHE A 185 -0.97 -2.94 -1.73
C PHE A 185 -0.95 -3.68 -0.39
N ALA A 186 -1.70 -3.20 0.60
CA ALA A 186 -1.77 -3.80 1.93
C ALA A 186 -2.35 -5.22 1.87
N ALA A 187 -3.41 -5.43 1.09
CA ALA A 187 -4.03 -6.75 0.90
C ALA A 187 -3.05 -7.74 0.24
N MET A 188 -2.35 -7.31 -0.82
CA MET A 188 -1.35 -8.14 -1.50
C MET A 188 -0.14 -8.41 -0.61
N LEU A 189 0.32 -7.41 0.14
CA LEU A 189 1.43 -7.57 1.07
C LEU A 189 1.08 -8.61 2.14
N LEU A 190 -0.10 -8.52 2.75
CA LEU A 190 -0.59 -9.50 3.73
C LEU A 190 -0.57 -10.91 3.16
N ALA A 191 -1.07 -11.10 1.94
CA ALA A 191 -1.11 -12.40 1.32
C ALA A 191 0.30 -12.97 1.05
N TRP A 192 1.21 -12.12 0.57
CA TRP A 192 2.56 -12.56 0.23
C TRP A 192 3.49 -12.69 1.43
N THR A 193 3.33 -11.90 2.48
CA THR A 193 4.05 -12.10 3.75
C THR A 193 3.56 -13.34 4.47
N HIS A 194 2.27 -13.69 4.36
CA HIS A 194 1.77 -14.98 4.85
C HIS A 194 2.40 -16.17 4.09
N LYS A 195 2.52 -16.09 2.76
CA LYS A 195 3.15 -17.14 1.94
C LYS A 195 4.69 -17.17 2.05
N HIS A 196 5.30 -16.05 2.41
CA HIS A 196 6.74 -15.87 2.53
C HIS A 196 7.09 -15.17 3.85
N PRO A 197 6.77 -15.80 5.01
CA PRO A 197 6.94 -15.17 6.32
C PRO A 197 8.39 -14.78 6.53
N ASP A 198 9.31 -15.59 5.98
CA ASP A 198 10.74 -15.42 6.15
C ASP A 198 11.44 -14.49 5.15
N ASN A 199 10.74 -13.99 4.13
CA ASN A 199 11.37 -13.34 3.00
C ASN A 199 10.59 -12.09 2.55
N LEU A 200 10.81 -10.97 3.27
CA LEU A 200 10.21 -9.68 2.95
C LEU A 200 10.54 -9.25 1.52
N LYS A 201 11.77 -9.53 1.07
CA LYS A 201 12.20 -9.26 -0.31
C LYS A 201 11.22 -9.88 -1.31
N MET A 202 10.98 -11.18 -1.22
CA MET A 202 10.08 -11.89 -2.13
C MET A 202 8.63 -11.39 -2.01
N ALA A 203 8.15 -11.17 -0.78
CA ALA A 203 6.79 -10.71 -0.54
C ALA A 203 6.54 -9.33 -1.18
N CYS A 204 7.48 -8.41 -0.99
CA CYS A 204 7.40 -7.07 -1.54
C CYS A 204 7.62 -7.03 -3.06
N GLU A 205 8.56 -7.80 -3.61
CA GLU A 205 8.77 -7.86 -5.06
C GLU A 205 7.52 -8.38 -5.80
N LYS A 206 6.84 -9.41 -5.25
CA LYS A 206 5.56 -9.89 -5.80
C LYS A 206 4.45 -8.86 -5.68
N THR A 207 4.35 -8.22 -4.52
CA THR A 207 3.35 -7.16 -4.25
C THR A 207 3.50 -6.01 -5.23
N VAL A 208 4.70 -5.44 -5.36
CA VAL A 208 4.94 -4.29 -6.25
C VAL A 208 4.83 -4.70 -7.72
N SER A 209 5.25 -5.91 -8.09
CA SER A 209 5.08 -6.41 -9.46
C SER A 209 3.60 -6.54 -9.84
N ALA A 210 2.77 -7.12 -8.98
CA ALA A 210 1.32 -7.20 -9.19
C ALA A 210 0.69 -5.80 -9.29
N MET A 211 1.08 -4.88 -8.40
CA MET A 211 0.64 -3.48 -8.44
C MET A 211 0.96 -2.83 -9.78
N GLN A 212 2.19 -2.99 -10.28
CA GLN A 212 2.60 -2.43 -11.56
C GLN A 212 1.78 -3.01 -12.72
N HIS A 213 1.52 -4.33 -12.75
CA HIS A 213 0.65 -4.92 -13.78
C HIS A 213 -0.77 -4.35 -13.75
N VAL A 214 -1.36 -4.20 -12.56
CA VAL A 214 -2.70 -3.59 -12.39
C VAL A 214 -2.71 -2.13 -12.85
N LEU A 215 -1.72 -1.34 -12.45
CA LEU A 215 -1.59 0.08 -12.82
C LEU A 215 -1.39 0.25 -14.33
N GLN A 216 -0.48 -0.53 -14.93
CA GLN A 216 -0.20 -0.48 -16.36
C GLN A 216 -1.43 -0.91 -17.19
N ARG A 217 -2.20 -1.90 -16.74
CA ARG A 217 -3.48 -2.24 -17.38
C ARG A 217 -4.50 -1.12 -17.24
N THR A 218 -4.56 -0.50 -16.06
CA THR A 218 -5.50 0.58 -15.75
C THR A 218 -5.24 1.81 -16.62
N ILE A 219 -4.00 2.30 -16.67
CA ILE A 219 -3.65 3.49 -17.46
C ILE A 219 -3.84 3.27 -18.97
N ARG A 220 -3.50 2.08 -19.49
CA ARG A 220 -3.74 1.74 -20.91
C ARG A 220 -5.22 1.80 -21.25
N SER A 221 -6.06 1.20 -20.40
CA SER A 221 -7.51 1.21 -20.59
C SER A 221 -8.10 2.62 -20.46
N ALA A 222 -7.60 3.40 -19.50
CA ALA A 222 -8.05 4.76 -19.23
C ALA A 222 -7.70 5.72 -20.39
N LYS A 223 -6.46 5.66 -20.91
CA LYS A 223 -6.03 6.43 -22.09
C LYS A 223 -6.85 6.07 -23.34
N ALA A 224 -7.12 4.79 -23.57
CA ALA A 224 -7.96 4.35 -24.68
C ALA A 224 -9.40 4.89 -24.59
N GLN A 225 -9.95 5.03 -23.38
CA GLN A 225 -11.29 5.59 -23.16
C GLN A 225 -11.34 7.12 -23.22
N ALA A 226 -10.25 7.80 -22.83
CA ALA A 226 -10.16 9.26 -22.86
C ALA A 226 -10.01 9.81 -24.29
N GLY A 227 -9.41 9.03 -25.18
CA GLY A 227 -9.06 9.45 -26.53
C GLY A 227 -7.70 10.14 -26.59
N GLU A 228 -7.15 10.23 -27.80
CA GLU A 228 -5.80 10.76 -28.04
C GLU A 228 -5.68 12.23 -27.57
N GLY A 229 -4.62 12.53 -26.82
CA GLY A 229 -4.37 13.87 -26.27
C GLY A 229 -5.16 14.24 -25.00
N ASN A 230 -6.14 13.45 -24.58
CA ASN A 230 -6.94 13.73 -23.39
C ASN A 230 -6.38 13.04 -22.13
N LYS A 231 -6.38 13.76 -21.00
CA LYS A 231 -6.10 13.16 -19.69
C LYS A 231 -7.33 12.36 -19.21
N PRO A 232 -7.16 11.11 -18.77
CA PRO A 232 -8.26 10.33 -18.23
C PRO A 232 -8.84 10.95 -16.97
N ASN A 233 -10.16 10.87 -16.81
CA ASN A 233 -10.84 11.28 -15.58
C ASN A 233 -10.80 10.18 -14.50
N SER A 234 -11.15 10.53 -13.26
CA SER A 234 -11.13 9.61 -12.13
C SER A 234 -11.94 8.33 -12.35
N ALA A 235 -13.11 8.41 -12.99
CA ALA A 235 -13.94 7.25 -13.27
C ALA A 235 -13.34 6.30 -14.33
N GLN A 236 -12.46 6.79 -15.20
CA GLN A 236 -11.72 5.99 -16.17
C GLN A 236 -10.48 5.32 -15.56
N LEU A 237 -9.91 5.95 -14.52
CA LEU A 237 -8.74 5.50 -13.76
C LEU A 237 -9.07 4.50 -12.64
N GLU A 238 -10.32 4.06 -12.53
CA GLU A 238 -10.71 2.96 -11.65
C GLU A 238 -9.89 1.71 -11.95
N LEU A 239 -9.31 1.11 -10.90
CA LEU A 239 -8.40 -0.02 -11.02
C LEU A 239 -9.05 -1.17 -11.79
N ARG A 240 -8.30 -1.74 -12.75
CA ARG A 240 -8.77 -2.86 -13.57
C ARG A 240 -8.59 -4.19 -12.83
N MET A 241 -9.22 -4.32 -11.67
CA MET A 241 -9.03 -5.45 -10.75
C MET A 241 -9.38 -6.80 -11.36
N VAL A 242 -10.64 -6.97 -11.81
CA VAL A 242 -11.11 -8.24 -12.38
C VAL A 242 -10.29 -8.65 -13.60
N GLN A 243 -9.93 -7.68 -14.44
CA GLN A 243 -9.11 -7.93 -15.64
C GLN A 243 -7.65 -8.28 -15.30
N SER A 244 -7.21 -8.00 -14.08
CA SER A 244 -5.86 -8.29 -13.57
C SER A 244 -5.81 -9.54 -12.70
N LYS A 245 -6.86 -10.36 -12.67
CA LYS A 245 -6.93 -11.59 -11.85
C LYS A 245 -5.66 -12.43 -11.94
N LYS A 246 -5.20 -12.75 -13.17
CA LYS A 246 -4.02 -13.60 -13.38
C LYS A 246 -2.72 -12.99 -12.82
N ASP A 247 -2.57 -11.67 -12.96
CA ASP A 247 -1.39 -10.97 -12.46
C ASP A 247 -1.41 -10.82 -10.93
N ILE A 248 -2.60 -10.90 -10.33
CA ILE A 248 -2.77 -10.95 -8.88
C ILE A 248 -2.43 -12.36 -8.37
N GLU A 249 -2.93 -13.42 -9.04
CA GLU A 249 -2.65 -14.82 -8.68
C GLU A 249 -1.16 -15.16 -8.75
N ASN A 250 -0.51 -14.78 -9.85
CA ASN A 250 0.88 -15.11 -10.12
C ASN A 250 1.55 -13.97 -10.92
N PRO A 251 1.99 -12.89 -10.25
CA PRO A 251 2.62 -11.77 -10.93
C PRO A 251 3.95 -12.18 -11.56
N GLU A 252 4.17 -11.79 -12.82
CA GLU A 252 5.50 -11.82 -13.41
C GLU A 252 6.40 -10.81 -12.68
N MET A 253 7.58 -11.27 -12.27
CA MET A 253 8.54 -10.49 -11.49
C MET A 253 9.21 -9.43 -12.35
N ILE A 254 8.72 -8.19 -12.26
CA ILE A 254 9.25 -7.04 -13.00
C ILE A 254 9.96 -6.03 -12.08
N ILE A 255 9.90 -6.24 -10.78
CA ILE A 255 10.58 -5.44 -9.76
C ILE A 255 11.61 -6.31 -9.05
N THR A 256 12.82 -5.78 -8.93
CA THR A 256 13.90 -6.37 -8.13
C THR A 256 14.19 -5.46 -6.96
N ALA A 257 14.10 -5.99 -5.75
CA ALA A 257 14.46 -5.26 -4.54
C ALA A 257 15.95 -5.40 -4.23
N THR A 258 16.57 -4.29 -3.83
CA THR A 258 17.94 -4.23 -3.35
C THR A 258 17.94 -4.42 -1.83
N VAL A 259 18.77 -5.32 -1.30
CA VAL A 259 18.95 -5.47 0.15
C VAL A 259 19.87 -4.35 0.65
N LEU A 260 19.48 -3.71 1.76
CA LEU A 260 20.19 -2.58 2.37
C LEU A 260 21.01 -3.01 3.60
#